data_AF-A0ABD2KXC7-F1
#
_entry.id   AF-A0ABD2KXC7-F1
#
_cell.length_a   1.000
_cell.length_b   1.000
_cell.length_c   1.000
_cell.angle_alpha   90.00
_cell.angle_beta   90.00
_cell.angle_gamma   90.00
#
_symmetry.space_group_name_H-M   'P 1'
#
loop_
_entity.id
_entity.type
_entity.pdbx_description
1 polymer ?
#
loop_
_entity_poly.entity_id
_entity_poly.type
_entity_poly.pdbx_seq_one_letter_code
_entity_poly.pdbx_strand_id
1 'polypeptide(L)'
;MASDKNKNEQINAWLEYRREELLQKQSGNAGPQMLMDTKSLETPQKKFCMLESLKFTEHRMCHIRYSETEFPESYLWKGLMDLVTKQDNFLAKSESFSIKRRVPIYKQFFLDLIAHNGSPNTPTITDQRVIKETMHWLFIDCFLCIEMAKTIPAIWQLPLIDQTALLLNNIILTAVFSKTFYSCVNCPDAETLTLPNGFSPIFFGTFDVPIRVFCESIKCFKDINLCVEEFVLLRAIVLLQHASIDIAPSSHQILQNEIEDFTSILMEYEKTKFGEMMGVKRFAELMYFLIRATKFSIQHRNLVILYMSTTAPQQKVHFSTFMESVVLGIIADETLPDKFL
;
A
#
# COMPACT_ATOMS: atom_id res chain seq x y z
N MET A 1 -10.55 32.83 -20.44
CA MET A 1 -10.06 32.05 -21.61
C MET A 1 -8.59 32.31 -21.94
N ALA A 2 -8.15 33.51 -22.38
CA ALA A 2 -6.71 33.75 -22.62
C ALA A 2 -5.85 33.74 -21.33
N SER A 3 -6.44 34.18 -20.20
CA SER A 3 -5.80 34.16 -18.88
C SER A 3 -5.55 32.75 -18.34
N ASP A 4 -6.47 31.81 -18.57
CA ASP A 4 -6.38 30.44 -18.03
C ASP A 4 -5.34 29.61 -18.77
N LYS A 5 -5.14 29.88 -20.06
CA LYS A 5 -4.15 29.20 -20.89
C LYS A 5 -2.71 29.51 -20.44
N ASN A 6 -2.43 30.79 -20.14
CA ASN A 6 -1.13 31.22 -19.63
C ASN A 6 -0.85 30.64 -18.23
N LYS A 7 -1.86 30.55 -17.36
CA LYS A 7 -1.72 29.93 -16.03
C LYS A 7 -1.39 28.44 -16.13
N ASN A 8 -2.02 27.71 -17.04
CA ASN A 8 -1.73 26.30 -17.27
C ASN A 8 -0.33 26.06 -17.87
N GLU A 9 0.14 26.93 -18.76
CA GLU A 9 1.50 26.86 -19.31
C GLU A 9 2.57 27.09 -18.23
N GLN A 10 2.36 28.06 -17.35
CA GLN A 10 3.26 28.32 -16.20
C GLN A 10 3.26 27.16 -15.20
N ILE A 11 2.09 26.57 -14.93
CA ILE A 11 1.99 25.37 -14.11
C ILE A 11 2.81 24.27 -14.75
N ASN A 12 2.56 23.93 -16.02
CA ASN A 12 3.26 22.85 -16.76
C ASN A 12 4.78 23.02 -16.77
N ALA A 13 5.29 24.21 -17.06
CA ALA A 13 6.73 24.50 -17.05
C ALA A 13 7.34 24.29 -15.66
N TRP A 14 6.62 24.69 -14.61
CA TRP A 14 7.04 24.43 -13.24
C TRP A 14 6.96 22.93 -12.87
N LEU A 15 6.01 22.16 -13.42
CA LEU A 15 5.95 20.71 -13.23
C LEU A 15 7.17 20.01 -13.84
N GLU A 16 7.55 20.40 -15.05
CA GLU A 16 8.75 19.86 -15.72
C GLU A 16 10.00 20.18 -14.90
N TYR A 17 10.16 21.43 -14.47
CA TYR A 17 11.23 21.81 -13.55
C TYR A 17 11.24 20.98 -12.26
N ARG A 18 10.08 20.79 -11.62
CA ARG A 18 10.01 20.02 -10.37
C ARG A 18 10.31 18.54 -10.59
N ARG A 19 9.85 17.96 -11.71
CA ARG A 19 10.22 16.58 -12.10
C ARG A 19 11.72 16.48 -12.30
N GLU A 20 12.33 17.41 -13.03
CA GLU A 20 13.78 17.46 -13.21
C GLU A 20 14.52 17.64 -11.89
N GLU A 21 14.03 18.48 -10.96
CA GLU A 21 14.61 18.65 -9.63
C GLU A 21 14.54 17.36 -8.80
N LEU A 22 13.39 16.66 -8.84
CA LEU A 22 13.21 15.36 -8.19
C LEU A 22 14.14 14.31 -8.79
N LEU A 23 14.31 14.31 -10.11
CA LEU A 23 15.25 13.45 -10.84
C LEU A 23 16.71 13.81 -10.51
N GLN A 24 17.07 15.09 -10.39
CA GLN A 24 18.43 15.50 -10.01
C GLN A 24 18.74 15.14 -8.55
N LYS A 25 17.77 15.29 -7.65
CA LYS A 25 17.87 14.84 -6.26
C LYS A 25 17.98 13.31 -6.11
N GLN A 26 17.70 12.53 -7.16
CA GLN A 26 18.05 11.09 -7.20
C GLN A 26 19.56 10.87 -7.02
N SER A 27 20.39 11.79 -7.52
CA SER A 27 21.86 11.64 -7.41
C SER A 27 22.45 11.99 -6.03
N GLY A 28 21.65 12.44 -5.06
CA GLY A 28 22.12 12.90 -3.75
C GLY A 28 21.44 12.19 -2.57
N ASN A 29 22.19 11.97 -1.48
CA ASN A 29 21.76 11.36 -0.21
C ASN A 29 20.69 12.17 0.59
N ALA A 30 19.96 13.10 -0.02
CA ALA A 30 18.98 13.91 0.69
C ALA A 30 17.76 13.06 1.12
N GLY A 31 17.48 13.04 2.43
CA GLY A 31 16.36 12.29 3.02
C GLY A 31 14.96 12.77 2.57
N PRO A 32 13.90 12.03 2.93
CA PRO A 32 12.54 12.25 2.44
C PRO A 32 11.89 13.50 3.02
N GLN A 33 12.43 14.04 4.13
CA GLN A 33 11.98 15.27 4.77
C GLN A 33 12.11 16.52 3.89
N MET A 34 12.93 16.51 2.83
CA MET A 34 13.12 17.68 1.96
C MET A 34 12.10 17.81 0.82
N LEU A 35 11.12 16.90 0.67
CA LEU A 35 10.21 16.93 -0.47
C LEU A 35 9.02 17.89 -0.34
N MET A 36 8.67 18.34 0.87
CA MET A 36 7.39 19.02 1.15
C MET A 36 7.55 20.34 1.94
N ASP A 37 8.58 21.16 1.71
CA ASP A 37 8.55 22.52 2.25
C ASP A 37 7.67 23.41 1.36
N THR A 38 6.36 23.35 1.61
CA THR A 38 5.34 24.04 0.82
C THR A 38 4.94 25.39 1.41
N LYS A 39 5.65 25.88 2.45
CA LYS A 39 5.23 27.08 3.21
C LYS A 39 5.18 28.36 2.37
N SER A 40 5.85 28.39 1.21
CA SER A 40 5.92 29.53 0.30
C SER A 40 5.09 29.39 -0.98
N LEU A 41 4.43 28.25 -1.21
CA LEU A 41 3.72 27.98 -2.47
C LEU A 41 2.26 28.44 -2.43
N GLU A 42 1.73 28.87 -3.58
CA GLU A 42 0.29 29.11 -3.71
C GLU A 42 -0.49 27.80 -3.53
N THR A 43 -1.74 27.88 -3.05
CA THR A 43 -2.58 26.71 -2.75
C THR A 43 -2.67 25.70 -3.91
N PRO A 44 -2.82 26.09 -5.20
CA PRO A 44 -2.84 25.14 -6.30
C PRO A 44 -1.50 24.44 -6.55
N GLN A 45 -0.38 25.16 -6.38
CA GLN A 45 0.97 24.60 -6.53
C GLN A 45 1.28 23.60 -5.42
N LYS A 46 0.87 23.89 -4.17
CA LYS A 46 0.98 22.96 -3.04
C LYS A 46 0.30 21.63 -3.34
N LYS A 47 -0.96 21.68 -3.78
CA LYS A 47 -1.78 20.51 -4.13
C LYS A 47 -1.11 19.61 -5.17
N PHE A 48 -0.59 20.23 -6.22
CA PHE A 48 0.13 19.49 -7.27
C PHE A 48 1.44 18.88 -6.75
N CYS A 49 2.22 19.64 -5.96
CA CYS A 49 3.44 19.15 -5.31
C CYS A 49 3.18 17.89 -4.46
N MET A 50 2.07 17.88 -3.73
CA MET A 50 1.68 16.72 -2.91
C MET A 50 1.39 15.49 -3.79
N LEU A 51 0.63 15.64 -4.87
CA LEU A 51 0.33 14.55 -5.80
C LEU A 51 1.61 13.98 -6.45
N GLU A 52 2.49 14.81 -6.98
CA GLU A 52 3.74 14.30 -7.58
C GLU A 52 4.67 13.68 -6.55
N SER A 53 4.69 14.19 -5.31
CA SER A 53 5.44 13.57 -4.21
C SER A 53 4.91 12.17 -3.91
N LEU A 54 3.58 11.98 -3.85
CA LEU A 54 2.97 10.66 -3.68
C LEU A 54 3.30 9.73 -4.85
N LYS A 55 3.23 10.22 -6.09
CA LYS A 55 3.62 9.43 -7.28
C LYS A 55 5.09 9.03 -7.25
N PHE A 56 5.97 9.93 -6.82
CA PHE A 56 7.39 9.65 -6.71
C PHE A 56 7.68 8.58 -5.66
N THR A 57 7.06 8.70 -4.48
CA THR A 57 7.11 7.69 -3.42
C THR A 57 6.63 6.33 -3.94
N GLU A 58 5.48 6.32 -4.64
CA GLU A 58 4.91 5.11 -5.22
C GLU A 58 5.83 4.47 -6.26
N HIS A 59 6.41 5.27 -7.15
CA HIS A 59 7.37 4.80 -8.14
C HIS A 59 8.56 4.09 -7.47
N ARG A 60 9.12 4.66 -6.39
CA ARG A 60 10.23 4.03 -5.66
C ARG A 60 9.82 2.73 -4.97
N MET A 61 8.62 2.67 -4.42
CA MET A 61 8.08 1.44 -3.82
C MET A 61 7.85 0.35 -4.87
N CYS A 62 7.30 0.72 -6.02
CA CYS A 62 7.15 -0.19 -7.17
C CYS A 62 8.50 -0.74 -7.62
N HIS A 63 9.52 0.13 -7.70
CA HIS A 63 10.88 -0.26 -8.06
C HIS A 63 11.45 -1.34 -7.13
N ILE A 64 11.31 -1.15 -5.81
CA ILE A 64 11.73 -2.13 -4.81
C ILE A 64 10.92 -3.42 -4.93
N ARG A 65 9.59 -3.29 -5.04
CA ARG A 65 8.64 -4.42 -5.11
C ARG A 65 8.92 -5.36 -6.29
N TYR A 66 9.31 -4.83 -7.43
CA TYR A 66 9.56 -5.58 -8.67
C TYR A 66 11.06 -5.81 -8.95
N SER A 67 11.90 -5.62 -7.95
CA SER A 67 13.34 -5.84 -8.07
C SER A 67 13.71 -7.32 -8.18
N GLU A 68 14.87 -7.59 -8.81
CA GLU A 68 15.60 -8.86 -8.72
C GLU A 68 16.42 -8.96 -7.43
N THR A 69 16.82 -7.82 -6.88
CA THR A 69 17.56 -7.74 -5.63
C THR A 69 16.70 -8.27 -4.48
N GLU A 70 17.24 -9.22 -3.73
CA GLU A 70 16.56 -9.78 -2.56
C GLU A 70 16.28 -8.69 -1.52
N PHE A 71 15.10 -8.78 -0.91
CA PHE A 71 14.73 -7.87 0.16
C PHE A 71 15.65 -8.14 1.37
N PRO A 72 16.29 -7.11 1.98
CA PRO A 72 17.32 -7.37 2.98
C PRO A 72 16.75 -8.06 4.23
N GLU A 73 17.26 -9.25 4.55
CA GLU A 73 16.75 -10.07 5.66
C GLU A 73 16.80 -9.38 7.01
N SER A 74 17.74 -8.45 7.21
CA SER A 74 17.86 -7.66 8.46
C SER A 74 16.61 -6.84 8.81
N TYR A 75 15.71 -6.59 7.85
CA TYR A 75 14.43 -5.92 8.12
C TYR A 75 13.31 -6.90 8.48
N LEU A 76 13.43 -8.18 8.10
CA LEU A 76 12.45 -9.21 8.44
C LEU A 76 12.35 -9.41 9.96
N TRP A 77 13.44 -9.17 10.69
CA TRP A 77 13.53 -9.42 12.13
C TRP A 77 13.19 -8.20 13.00
N LYS A 78 12.86 -7.05 12.41
CA LYS A 78 12.59 -5.82 13.16
C LYS A 78 11.16 -5.78 13.65
N GLY A 79 10.97 -5.26 14.87
CA GLY A 79 9.65 -4.95 15.40
C GLY A 79 9.03 -3.73 14.72
N LEU A 80 7.71 -3.54 14.88
CA LEU A 80 7.01 -2.38 14.32
C LEU A 80 7.62 -1.06 14.81
N MET A 81 7.93 -0.95 16.09
CA MET A 81 8.48 0.27 16.69
C MET A 81 9.83 0.65 16.09
N ASP A 82 10.71 -0.33 15.85
CA ASP A 82 11.98 -0.10 15.16
C ASP A 82 11.74 0.40 13.74
N LEU A 83 10.78 -0.19 13.03
CA LEU A 83 10.47 0.20 11.66
C LEU A 83 9.90 1.61 11.58
N VAL A 84 9.04 2.01 12.53
CA VAL A 84 8.44 3.35 12.57
C VAL A 84 9.46 4.41 12.98
N THR A 85 10.25 4.15 14.02
CA THR A 85 11.18 5.15 14.59
C THR A 85 12.48 5.31 13.81
N LYS A 86 12.89 4.30 13.04
CA LYS A 86 14.14 4.37 12.28
C LYS A 86 14.07 5.46 11.21
N GLN A 87 14.98 6.43 11.32
CA GLN A 87 15.12 7.55 10.37
C GLN A 87 15.75 7.16 9.02
N ASP A 88 16.25 5.93 8.87
CA ASP A 88 16.73 5.44 7.59
C ASP A 88 15.63 5.56 6.52
N ASN A 89 15.91 6.32 5.46
CA ASN A 89 15.06 6.38 4.29
C ASN A 89 15.32 5.15 3.41
N PHE A 90 14.53 4.08 3.59
CA PHE A 90 14.71 2.89 2.76
C PHE A 90 14.39 3.17 1.29
N LEU A 91 13.42 4.06 1.02
CA LEU A 91 13.06 4.44 -0.35
C LEU A 91 14.21 5.14 -1.09
N ALA A 92 15.11 5.82 -0.38
CA ALA A 92 16.33 6.37 -0.99
C ALA A 92 17.22 5.29 -1.60
N LYS A 93 17.18 4.07 -1.06
CA LYS A 93 17.94 2.93 -1.59
C LYS A 93 17.31 2.32 -2.83
N SER A 94 16.11 2.75 -3.25
CA SER A 94 15.42 2.14 -4.40
C SER A 94 16.31 2.08 -5.65
N GLU A 95 17.19 3.04 -5.89
CA GLU A 95 18.08 3.06 -7.06
C GLU A 95 19.12 1.93 -7.09
N SER A 96 19.45 1.33 -5.95
CA SER A 96 20.35 0.17 -5.91
C SER A 96 19.63 -1.13 -6.29
N PHE A 97 18.31 -1.11 -6.46
CA PHE A 97 17.51 -2.29 -6.81
C PHE A 97 17.42 -2.43 -8.33
N SER A 98 17.75 -3.59 -8.88
CA SER A 98 17.64 -3.83 -10.33
C SER A 98 16.22 -4.27 -10.70
N ILE A 99 15.52 -3.49 -11.54
CA ILE A 99 14.15 -3.84 -12.00
C ILE A 99 14.19 -5.09 -12.88
N LYS A 100 13.30 -6.05 -12.60
CA LYS A 100 12.94 -7.09 -13.57
C LYS A 100 12.32 -6.45 -14.80
N ARG A 101 13.05 -6.38 -15.92
CA ARG A 101 12.52 -5.85 -17.20
C ARG A 101 11.29 -6.59 -17.73
N ARG A 102 10.97 -7.76 -17.19
CA ARG A 102 9.76 -8.51 -17.50
C ARG A 102 9.12 -9.02 -16.21
N VAL A 103 7.86 -8.66 -15.99
CA VAL A 103 7.00 -9.40 -15.07
C VAL A 103 7.02 -10.85 -15.55
N PRO A 104 7.41 -11.82 -14.71
CA PRO A 104 7.46 -13.21 -15.14
C PRO A 104 6.11 -13.60 -15.72
N ILE A 105 6.14 -14.16 -16.94
CA ILE A 105 4.96 -14.66 -17.65
C ILE A 105 4.17 -15.49 -16.66
N TYR A 106 2.88 -15.15 -16.54
CA TYR A 106 1.92 -15.75 -15.63
C TYR A 106 2.18 -17.25 -15.49
N LYS A 107 2.83 -17.66 -14.39
CA LYS A 107 2.95 -19.07 -14.04
C LYS A 107 1.70 -19.38 -13.26
N GLN A 108 0.63 -19.73 -13.98
CA GLN A 108 -0.52 -20.38 -13.39
C GLN A 108 0.04 -21.64 -12.70
N PHE A 109 0.31 -21.59 -11.40
CA PHE A 109 0.63 -22.77 -10.60
C PHE A 109 -0.67 -23.56 -10.47
N PHE A 110 -1.10 -24.17 -11.58
CA PHE A 110 -2.43 -24.73 -11.71
C PHE A 110 -2.47 -26.24 -11.46
N LEU A 111 -1.36 -26.92 -11.14
CA LEU A 111 -1.30 -28.36 -11.45
C LEU A 111 -0.70 -29.29 -10.41
N ASP A 112 -0.49 -28.88 -9.16
CA ASP A 112 -0.07 -29.85 -8.12
C ASP A 112 -1.16 -30.14 -7.07
N LEU A 113 -2.20 -29.31 -6.93
CA LEU A 113 -3.23 -29.52 -5.90
C LEU A 113 -4.25 -30.62 -6.26
N ILE A 114 -4.57 -30.78 -7.55
CA ILE A 114 -5.52 -31.79 -8.03
C ILE A 114 -4.83 -33.16 -8.20
N ALA A 115 -3.52 -33.19 -8.44
CA ALA A 115 -2.78 -34.42 -8.73
C ALA A 115 -2.29 -35.16 -7.46
N HIS A 116 -2.20 -34.52 -6.29
CA HIS A 116 -1.56 -35.11 -5.11
C HIS A 116 -2.46 -35.58 -3.97
N ASN A 117 -3.78 -35.34 -4.00
CA ASN A 117 -4.66 -35.87 -2.96
C ASN A 117 -5.82 -36.65 -3.57
N GLY A 118 -5.61 -37.96 -3.74
CA GLY A 118 -6.64 -38.96 -4.06
C GLY A 118 -7.70 -39.16 -2.97
N SER A 119 -8.07 -38.12 -2.22
CA SER A 119 -9.17 -38.13 -1.25
C SER A 119 -10.04 -36.88 -1.46
N PRO A 120 -11.29 -37.02 -1.93
CA PRO A 120 -12.18 -35.89 -2.23
C PRO A 120 -12.65 -35.06 -1.03
N ASN A 121 -12.30 -35.44 0.22
CA ASN A 121 -13.10 -35.02 1.38
C ASN A 121 -12.43 -34.05 2.35
N THR A 122 -11.20 -33.59 2.11
CA THR A 122 -10.62 -32.47 2.90
C THR A 122 -9.50 -31.77 2.12
N PRO A 123 -9.80 -30.80 1.24
CA PRO A 123 -8.79 -29.85 0.79
C PRO A 123 -8.33 -29.08 2.04
N THR A 124 -7.15 -29.39 2.55
CA THR A 124 -6.58 -28.62 3.65
C THR A 124 -5.81 -27.45 3.06
N ILE A 125 -5.90 -26.27 3.71
CA ILE A 125 -5.04 -25.12 3.47
C ILE A 125 -3.63 -25.49 3.99
N THR A 126 -2.97 -26.46 3.36
CA THR A 126 -1.74 -27.09 3.87
C THR A 126 -0.55 -26.88 2.97
N ASP A 127 -0.71 -26.27 1.79
CA ASP A 127 0.46 -25.92 0.99
C ASP A 127 1.21 -24.75 1.65
N GLN A 128 2.22 -25.13 2.43
CA GLN A 128 3.11 -24.23 3.14
C GLN A 128 3.83 -23.26 2.21
N ARG A 129 4.05 -23.64 0.94
CA ARG A 129 4.65 -22.76 -0.04
C ARG A 129 3.74 -21.57 -0.33
N VAL A 130 2.45 -21.81 -0.49
CA VAL A 130 1.46 -20.75 -0.75
C VAL A 130 1.38 -19.80 0.44
N ILE A 131 1.33 -20.34 1.66
CA ILE A 131 1.33 -19.54 2.90
C ILE A 131 2.62 -18.71 2.98
N LYS A 132 3.79 -19.33 2.81
CA LYS A 132 5.09 -18.67 2.87
C LYS A 132 5.22 -17.54 1.85
N GLU A 133 4.86 -17.78 0.59
CA GLU A 133 4.92 -16.78 -0.48
C GLU A 133 3.94 -15.62 -0.21
N THR A 134 2.70 -15.94 0.15
CA THR A 134 1.68 -14.91 0.41
C THR A 134 2.09 -14.02 1.59
N MET A 135 2.65 -14.62 2.64
CA MET A 135 3.09 -13.92 3.84
C MET A 135 4.36 -13.10 3.60
N HIS A 136 5.31 -13.63 2.83
CA HIS A 136 6.52 -12.89 2.43
C HIS A 136 6.17 -11.61 1.66
N TRP A 137 5.30 -11.71 0.64
CA TRP A 137 4.90 -10.55 -0.14
C TRP A 137 4.01 -9.58 0.65
N LEU A 138 3.15 -10.09 1.53
CA LEU A 138 2.39 -9.23 2.44
C LEU A 138 3.33 -8.46 3.38
N PHE A 139 4.37 -9.10 3.93
CA PHE A 139 5.38 -8.43 4.75
C PHE A 139 6.02 -7.27 3.98
N ILE A 140 6.50 -7.53 2.76
CA ILE A 140 7.16 -6.49 1.94
C ILE A 140 6.18 -5.34 1.69
N ASP A 141 4.93 -5.64 1.32
CA ASP A 141 3.92 -4.61 1.07
C ASP A 141 3.61 -3.78 2.33
N CYS A 142 3.48 -4.41 3.50
CA CYS A 142 3.29 -3.72 4.77
C CYS A 142 4.50 -2.84 5.09
N PHE A 143 5.72 -3.36 4.98
CA PHE A 143 6.94 -2.59 5.20
C PHE A 143 7.00 -1.36 4.29
N LEU A 144 6.72 -1.51 3.00
CA LEU A 144 6.70 -0.40 2.06
C LEU A 144 5.61 0.63 2.41
N CYS A 145 4.47 0.21 2.98
CA CYS A 145 3.46 1.15 3.48
C CYS A 145 3.97 1.97 4.69
N ILE A 146 4.82 1.42 5.56
CA ILE A 146 5.49 2.21 6.62
C ILE A 146 6.41 3.24 6.01
N GLU A 147 7.21 2.83 5.02
CA GLU A 147 8.12 3.74 4.34
C GLU A 147 7.36 4.84 3.59
N MET A 148 6.19 4.54 3.01
CA MET A 148 5.26 5.54 2.48
C MET A 148 4.75 6.49 3.58
N ALA A 149 4.33 5.95 4.72
CA ALA A 149 3.82 6.73 5.85
C ALA A 149 4.84 7.79 6.30
N LYS A 150 6.13 7.42 6.33
CA LYS A 150 7.25 8.32 6.62
C LYS A 150 7.41 9.48 5.60
N THR A 151 6.76 9.44 4.45
CA THR A 151 6.77 10.54 3.49
C THR A 151 5.63 11.53 3.68
N ILE A 152 4.65 11.22 4.54
CA ILE A 152 3.48 12.06 4.80
C ILE A 152 3.72 12.94 6.04
N PRO A 153 3.76 14.28 5.90
CA PRO A 153 4.07 15.19 7.01
C PRO A 153 3.13 15.08 8.21
N ALA A 154 1.84 14.80 7.99
CA ALA A 154 0.86 14.65 9.06
C ALA A 154 1.24 13.55 10.07
N ILE A 155 1.82 12.44 9.60
CA ILE A 155 2.17 11.30 10.46
C ILE A 155 3.29 11.68 11.44
N TRP A 156 4.26 12.49 11.02
CA TRP A 156 5.34 12.97 11.88
C TRP A 156 4.91 13.95 12.97
N GLN A 157 3.75 14.58 12.80
CA GLN A 157 3.18 15.49 13.80
C GLN A 157 2.45 14.73 14.91
N LEU A 158 2.16 13.44 14.71
CA LEU A 158 1.46 12.62 15.70
C LEU A 158 2.43 12.14 16.79
N PRO A 159 1.96 11.96 18.03
CA PRO A 159 2.67 11.17 19.03
C PRO A 159 2.95 9.76 18.52
N LEU A 160 4.09 9.18 18.91
CA LEU A 160 4.50 7.85 18.44
C LEU A 160 3.44 6.76 18.70
N ILE A 161 2.73 6.84 19.83
CA ILE A 161 1.64 5.91 20.15
C ILE A 161 0.50 5.98 19.12
N ASP A 162 0.12 7.18 18.69
CA ASP A 162 -0.93 7.41 17.70
C ASP A 162 -0.45 7.01 16.29
N GLN A 163 0.82 7.26 15.95
CA GLN A 163 1.42 6.76 14.70
C GLN A 163 1.31 5.23 14.63
N THR A 164 1.68 4.55 15.70
CA THR A 164 1.64 3.09 15.78
C THR A 164 0.21 2.56 15.70
N ALA A 165 -0.73 3.16 16.44
CA ALA A 165 -2.15 2.79 16.40
C ALA A 165 -2.73 2.95 14.98
N LEU A 166 -2.44 4.08 14.32
CA LEU A 166 -2.84 4.34 12.94
C LEU A 166 -2.32 3.26 11.97
N LEU A 167 -1.02 2.96 12.04
CA LEU A 167 -0.38 1.98 11.16
C LEU A 167 -0.93 0.57 11.41
N LEU A 168 -1.05 0.13 12.67
CA LEU A 168 -1.62 -1.19 13.00
C LEU A 168 -3.02 -1.39 12.44
N ASN A 169 -3.83 -0.33 12.38
CA ASN A 169 -5.18 -0.39 11.85
C ASN A 169 -5.20 -0.48 10.30
N ASN A 170 -4.38 0.33 9.63
CA ASN A 170 -4.54 0.58 8.18
C ASN A 170 -3.49 -0.09 7.28
N ILE A 171 -2.39 -0.61 7.82
CA ILE A 171 -1.26 -1.07 7.01
C ILE A 171 -1.60 -2.28 6.13
N ILE A 172 -2.36 -3.25 6.64
CA ILE A 172 -2.81 -4.40 5.84
C ILE A 172 -3.73 -3.94 4.73
N LEU A 173 -4.68 -3.05 5.06
CA LEU A 173 -5.60 -2.48 4.08
C LEU A 173 -4.83 -1.78 2.96
N THR A 174 -3.86 -0.94 3.32
CA THR A 174 -3.01 -0.23 2.37
C THR A 174 -2.16 -1.20 1.53
N ALA A 175 -1.60 -2.24 2.14
CA ALA A 175 -0.82 -3.28 1.47
C ALA A 175 -1.67 -4.08 0.47
N VAL A 176 -2.88 -4.48 0.86
CA VAL A 176 -3.85 -5.20 0.00
C VAL A 176 -4.30 -4.32 -1.16
N PHE A 177 -4.58 -3.05 -0.90
CA PHE A 177 -4.91 -2.07 -1.93
C PHE A 177 -3.82 -2.00 -3.01
N SER A 178 -2.56 -1.98 -2.58
CA SER A 178 -1.38 -1.86 -3.44
C SER A 178 -1.16 -3.09 -4.32
N LYS A 179 -1.14 -4.28 -3.71
CA LYS A 179 -0.95 -5.52 -4.47
C LYS A 179 -2.06 -5.76 -5.50
N THR A 180 -3.30 -5.37 -5.16
CA THR A 180 -4.46 -5.59 -6.04
C THR A 180 -4.39 -4.64 -7.23
N PHE A 181 -4.07 -3.37 -7.00
CA PHE A 181 -3.83 -2.39 -8.07
C PHE A 181 -2.73 -2.87 -9.02
N TYR A 182 -1.56 -3.23 -8.50
CA TYR A 182 -0.44 -3.65 -9.34
C TYR A 182 -0.68 -4.98 -10.04
N SER A 183 -1.44 -5.89 -9.45
CA SER A 183 -1.89 -7.10 -10.16
C SER A 183 -2.75 -6.75 -11.37
N CYS A 184 -3.64 -5.75 -11.26
CA CYS A 184 -4.48 -5.32 -12.39
C CYS A 184 -3.67 -4.61 -13.48
N VAL A 185 -2.72 -3.76 -13.08
CA VAL A 185 -1.87 -3.01 -14.03
C VAL A 185 -0.89 -3.92 -14.77
N ASN A 186 -0.24 -4.84 -14.04
CA ASN A 186 0.83 -5.66 -14.62
C ASN A 186 0.34 -6.96 -15.25
N CYS A 187 -0.84 -7.45 -14.83
CA CYS A 187 -1.47 -8.66 -15.35
C CYS A 187 -2.94 -8.36 -15.72
N PRO A 188 -3.20 -7.54 -16.75
CA PRO A 188 -4.56 -7.10 -17.10
C PRO A 188 -5.50 -8.26 -17.45
N ASP A 189 -4.96 -9.39 -17.91
CA ASP A 189 -5.73 -10.59 -18.25
C ASP A 189 -5.95 -11.54 -17.06
N ALA A 190 -5.26 -11.35 -15.93
CA ALA A 190 -5.36 -12.25 -14.79
C ALA A 190 -6.71 -12.10 -14.07
N GLU A 191 -7.45 -13.19 -13.89
CA GLU A 191 -8.72 -13.21 -13.15
C GLU A 191 -8.52 -13.16 -11.62
N THR A 192 -7.27 -13.14 -11.19
CA THR A 192 -6.86 -13.31 -9.80
C THR A 192 -5.63 -12.50 -9.48
N LEU A 193 -5.47 -12.25 -8.18
CA LEU A 193 -4.32 -11.58 -7.62
C LEU A 193 -3.03 -12.32 -7.99
N THR A 194 -2.10 -11.57 -8.57
CA THR A 194 -0.80 -12.04 -9.02
C THR A 194 0.29 -11.26 -8.30
N LEU A 195 1.15 -11.97 -7.58
CA LEU A 195 2.29 -11.41 -6.86
C LEU A 195 3.43 -11.04 -7.83
N PRO A 196 4.40 -10.21 -7.41
CA PRO A 196 5.47 -9.73 -8.30
C PRO A 196 6.34 -10.83 -8.94
N ASN A 197 6.42 -12.01 -8.31
CA ASN A 197 7.09 -13.19 -8.87
C ASN A 197 6.21 -14.01 -9.84
N GLY A 198 5.01 -13.55 -10.16
CA GLY A 198 4.04 -14.24 -11.03
C GLY A 198 3.22 -15.31 -10.30
N PHE A 199 3.40 -15.46 -8.99
CA PHE A 199 2.64 -16.42 -8.18
C PHE A 199 1.20 -15.92 -7.96
N SER A 200 0.21 -16.80 -8.09
CA SER A 200 -1.18 -16.49 -7.73
C SER A 200 -1.67 -17.44 -6.63
N PRO A 201 -2.16 -16.92 -5.49
CA PRO A 201 -2.53 -17.72 -4.32
C PRO A 201 -3.91 -18.39 -4.41
N ILE A 202 -4.43 -18.68 -5.61
CA ILE A 202 -5.73 -19.39 -5.71
C ILE A 202 -5.57 -20.88 -5.47
N PHE A 203 -6.33 -21.34 -4.50
CA PHE A 203 -6.70 -22.74 -4.36
C PHE A 203 -8.03 -22.96 -5.08
N PHE A 204 -8.05 -23.81 -6.10
CA PHE A 204 -9.31 -24.34 -6.61
C PHE A 204 -9.85 -25.36 -5.58
N GLY A 205 -10.95 -25.02 -4.91
CA GLY A 205 -11.56 -25.82 -3.84
C GLY A 205 -12.84 -25.19 -3.29
N THR A 206 -13.47 -25.84 -2.30
CA THR A 206 -14.77 -25.45 -1.71
C THR A 206 -14.74 -24.23 -0.78
N PHE A 207 -13.61 -23.53 -0.65
CA PHE A 207 -13.50 -22.38 0.25
C PHE A 207 -13.84 -21.08 -0.47
N ASP A 208 -14.96 -20.47 -0.08
CA ASP A 208 -15.36 -19.17 -0.62
C ASP A 208 -14.38 -18.03 -0.27
N VAL A 209 -13.68 -18.10 0.88
CA VAL A 209 -12.92 -16.95 1.41
C VAL A 209 -11.73 -16.56 0.51
N PRO A 210 -10.83 -17.47 0.09
CA PRO A 210 -9.76 -17.12 -0.86
C PRO A 210 -10.28 -16.59 -2.20
N ILE A 211 -11.39 -17.14 -2.71
CA ILE A 211 -12.02 -16.67 -3.95
C ILE A 211 -12.49 -15.23 -3.80
N ARG A 212 -13.19 -14.90 -2.71
CA ARG A 212 -13.61 -13.52 -2.41
C ARG A 212 -12.42 -12.58 -2.25
N VAL A 213 -11.37 -13.02 -1.55
CA VAL A 213 -10.18 -12.19 -1.30
C VAL A 213 -9.37 -11.93 -2.57
N PHE A 214 -9.14 -12.93 -3.41
CA PHE A 214 -8.19 -12.84 -4.53
C PHE A 214 -8.85 -12.60 -5.91
N CYS A 215 -10.08 -13.07 -6.14
CA CYS A 215 -10.77 -12.89 -7.42
C CYS A 215 -11.67 -11.65 -7.41
N GLU A 216 -12.56 -11.53 -6.41
CA GLU A 216 -13.54 -10.44 -6.39
C GLU A 216 -12.87 -9.07 -6.20
N SER A 217 -11.77 -9.02 -5.45
CA SER A 217 -10.96 -7.81 -5.32
C SER A 217 -10.39 -7.36 -6.67
N ILE A 218 -9.83 -8.28 -7.46
CA ILE A 218 -9.30 -7.97 -8.80
C ILE A 218 -10.40 -7.50 -9.74
N LYS A 219 -11.53 -8.21 -9.76
CA LYS A 219 -12.69 -7.78 -10.55
C LYS A 219 -13.10 -6.35 -10.19
N CYS A 220 -13.21 -6.05 -8.89
CA CYS A 220 -13.59 -4.72 -8.43
C CYS A 220 -12.59 -3.63 -8.84
N PHE A 221 -11.28 -3.92 -8.78
CA PHE A 221 -10.23 -2.99 -9.22
C PHE A 221 -10.19 -2.79 -10.74
N LYS A 222 -10.43 -3.84 -11.52
CA LYS A 222 -10.53 -3.74 -12.98
C LYS A 222 -11.75 -2.92 -13.40
N ASP A 223 -12.89 -3.14 -12.76
CA ASP A 223 -14.14 -2.43 -13.06
C ASP A 223 -14.01 -0.92 -12.81
N ILE A 224 -13.31 -0.52 -11.74
CA ILE A 224 -13.10 0.92 -11.45
C ILE A 224 -12.02 1.54 -12.35
N ASN A 225 -11.10 0.75 -12.90
CA ASN A 225 -10.01 1.17 -13.80
C ASN A 225 -9.26 2.41 -13.29
N LEU A 226 -8.57 2.27 -12.15
CA LEU A 226 -7.79 3.35 -11.56
C LEU A 226 -6.57 3.72 -12.41
N CYS A 227 -6.35 5.01 -12.63
CA CYS A 227 -5.04 5.52 -13.02
C CYS A 227 -4.12 5.71 -11.79
N VAL A 228 -2.83 5.97 -12.04
CA VAL A 228 -1.83 6.07 -10.96
C VAL A 228 -2.14 7.25 -10.04
N GLU A 229 -2.57 8.39 -10.57
CA GLU A 229 -2.94 9.58 -9.79
C GLU A 229 -4.07 9.29 -8.81
N GLU A 230 -5.16 8.66 -9.30
CA GLU A 230 -6.28 8.24 -8.46
C GLU A 230 -5.80 7.26 -7.38
N PHE A 231 -5.01 6.27 -7.79
CA PHE A 231 -4.52 5.23 -6.90
C PHE A 231 -3.69 5.80 -5.73
N VAL A 232 -2.71 6.67 -6.00
CA VAL A 232 -1.84 7.19 -4.93
C VAL A 232 -2.57 8.10 -3.94
N LEU A 233 -3.55 8.88 -4.41
CA LEU A 233 -4.39 9.72 -3.56
C LEU A 233 -5.31 8.86 -2.68
N LEU A 234 -6.01 7.90 -3.30
CA LEU A 234 -6.87 6.97 -2.58
C LEU A 234 -6.09 6.15 -1.54
N ARG A 235 -4.88 5.70 -1.89
CA ARG A 235 -4.00 4.97 -0.99
C ARG A 235 -3.57 5.83 0.21
N ALA A 236 -3.24 7.10 0.00
CA ALA A 236 -2.91 8.03 1.08
C ALA A 236 -4.12 8.29 2.00
N ILE A 237 -5.30 8.51 1.44
CA ILE A 237 -6.57 8.66 2.21
C ILE A 237 -6.83 7.42 3.07
N VAL A 238 -6.67 6.24 2.49
CA VAL A 238 -6.85 4.96 3.19
C VAL A 238 -5.87 4.79 4.35
N LEU A 239 -4.60 5.13 4.14
CA LEU A 239 -3.57 5.01 5.18
C LEU A 239 -3.85 5.91 6.39
N LEU A 240 -4.39 7.10 6.15
CA LEU A 240 -4.68 8.09 7.20
C LEU A 240 -6.04 7.89 7.87
N GLN A 241 -6.85 6.94 7.43
CA GLN A 241 -8.20 6.77 7.95
C GLN A 241 -8.20 6.42 9.44
N HIS A 242 -8.97 7.14 10.24
CA HIS A 242 -8.81 7.12 11.70
C HIS A 242 -10.14 7.07 12.47
N ALA A 243 -11.26 6.97 11.76
CA ALA A 243 -12.60 6.97 12.35
C ALA A 243 -12.88 5.84 13.36
N SER A 244 -12.11 4.75 13.31
CA SER A 244 -12.29 3.57 14.16
C SER A 244 -11.14 3.35 15.16
N ILE A 245 -10.25 4.32 15.32
CA ILE A 245 -9.02 4.20 16.12
C ILE A 245 -9.14 5.14 17.31
N ASP A 246 -8.77 4.66 18.49
CA ASP A 246 -8.66 5.49 19.69
C ASP A 246 -7.31 6.21 19.67
N ILE A 247 -7.32 7.48 19.29
CA ILE A 247 -6.13 8.36 19.24
C ILE A 247 -6.44 9.71 19.88
N ALA A 248 -5.41 10.51 20.16
CA ALA A 248 -5.61 11.81 20.78
C ALA A 248 -6.48 12.75 19.91
N PRO A 249 -7.34 13.62 20.50
CA PRO A 249 -8.14 14.58 19.75
C PRO A 249 -7.33 15.53 18.86
N SER A 250 -6.11 15.90 19.28
CA SER A 250 -5.20 16.68 18.44
C SER A 250 -4.74 15.91 17.20
N SER A 251 -4.51 14.61 17.34
CA SER A 251 -4.11 13.71 16.26
C SER A 251 -5.25 13.50 15.26
N HIS A 252 -6.50 13.41 15.73
CA HIS A 252 -7.68 13.45 14.87
C HIS A 252 -7.70 14.68 13.97
N GLN A 253 -7.46 15.87 14.52
CA GLN A 253 -7.48 17.09 13.72
C GLN A 253 -6.36 17.12 12.67
N ILE A 254 -5.14 16.70 13.02
CA ILE A 254 -4.01 16.62 12.08
C ILE A 254 -4.35 15.68 10.92
N LEU A 255 -4.84 14.48 11.22
CA LEU A 255 -5.20 13.48 10.21
C LEU A 255 -6.37 13.93 9.34
N GLN A 256 -7.40 14.51 9.95
CA GLN A 256 -8.57 15.00 9.23
C GLN A 256 -8.19 16.08 8.22
N ASN A 257 -7.34 17.05 8.61
CA ASN A 257 -6.87 18.09 7.70
C ASN A 257 -6.11 17.52 6.49
N GLU A 258 -5.24 16.53 6.72
CA GLU A 258 -4.46 15.91 5.64
C GLU A 258 -5.35 15.06 4.71
N ILE A 259 -6.34 14.35 5.25
CA ILE A 259 -7.36 13.63 4.46
C ILE A 259 -8.16 14.61 3.60
N GLU A 260 -8.56 15.75 4.15
CA GLU A 260 -9.28 16.80 3.42
C GLU A 260 -8.44 17.38 2.29
N ASP A 261 -7.15 17.62 2.52
CA ASP A 261 -6.20 18.04 1.49
C ASP A 261 -6.14 17.01 0.35
N PHE A 262 -5.91 15.73 0.63
CA PHE A 262 -5.88 14.68 -0.42
C PHE A 262 -7.22 14.49 -1.14
N THR A 263 -8.33 14.57 -0.41
CA THR A 263 -9.67 14.44 -0.98
C THR A 263 -9.99 15.62 -1.89
N SER A 264 -9.57 16.83 -1.51
CA SER A 264 -9.70 18.04 -2.32
C SER A 264 -8.86 17.94 -3.60
N ILE A 265 -7.61 17.46 -3.49
CA ILE A 265 -6.74 17.21 -4.65
C ILE A 265 -7.39 16.23 -5.62
N LEU A 266 -7.95 15.12 -5.10
CA LEU A 266 -8.62 14.12 -5.93
C LEU A 266 -9.82 14.72 -6.67
N MET A 267 -10.70 15.46 -5.97
CA MET A 267 -11.85 16.12 -6.59
C MET A 267 -11.43 17.09 -7.71
N GLU A 268 -10.42 17.92 -7.46
CA GLU A 268 -9.92 18.87 -8.46
C GLU A 268 -9.28 18.17 -9.66
N TYR A 269 -8.52 17.10 -9.42
CA TYR A 269 -7.95 16.26 -10.48
C TYR A 269 -9.06 15.65 -11.37
N GLU A 270 -10.11 15.08 -10.77
CA GLU A 270 -11.22 14.50 -11.52
C GLU A 270 -12.00 15.55 -12.33
N LYS A 271 -12.29 16.71 -11.73
CA LYS A 271 -12.94 17.83 -12.43
C LYS A 271 -12.10 18.36 -13.59
N THR A 272 -10.78 18.41 -13.43
CA THR A 272 -9.86 18.86 -14.48
C THR A 272 -9.83 17.86 -15.64
N LYS A 273 -9.83 16.56 -15.34
CA LYS A 273 -9.72 15.49 -16.33
C LYS A 273 -11.02 15.21 -17.10
N PHE A 274 -12.16 15.23 -16.41
CA PHE A 274 -13.46 14.82 -16.96
C PHE A 274 -14.46 15.98 -17.12
N GLY A 275 -14.13 17.18 -16.64
CA GLY A 275 -15.04 18.33 -16.55
C GLY A 275 -15.86 18.34 -15.26
N GLU A 276 -16.52 19.45 -14.95
CA GLU A 276 -17.15 19.71 -13.65
C GLU A 276 -18.12 18.60 -13.20
N MET A 277 -19.12 18.27 -14.01
CA MET A 277 -20.17 17.32 -13.63
C MET A 277 -19.67 15.87 -13.64
N MET A 278 -18.96 15.46 -14.69
CA MET A 278 -18.45 14.08 -14.82
C MET A 278 -17.31 13.80 -13.84
N GLY A 279 -16.49 14.81 -13.52
CA GLY A 279 -15.45 14.72 -12.50
C GLY A 279 -16.02 14.51 -11.10
N VAL A 280 -17.07 15.26 -10.72
CA VAL A 280 -17.78 15.03 -9.44
C VAL A 280 -18.35 13.62 -9.36
N LYS A 281 -18.94 13.13 -10.47
CA LYS A 281 -19.45 11.76 -10.55
C LYS A 281 -18.33 10.74 -10.35
N ARG A 282 -17.21 10.87 -11.07
CA ARG A 282 -16.05 9.99 -10.95
C ARG A 282 -15.48 10.01 -9.53
N PHE A 283 -15.31 11.19 -8.93
CA PHE A 283 -14.90 11.33 -7.53
C PHE A 283 -15.81 10.53 -6.58
N ALA A 284 -17.14 10.65 -6.72
CA ALA A 284 -18.08 9.91 -5.89
C ALA A 284 -17.97 8.38 -6.08
N GLU A 285 -17.76 7.92 -7.33
CA GLU A 285 -17.49 6.51 -7.64
C GLU A 285 -16.22 5.99 -6.95
N LEU A 286 -15.14 6.79 -6.94
CA LEU A 286 -13.86 6.46 -6.29
C LEU A 286 -14.00 6.39 -4.75
N MET A 287 -14.73 7.34 -4.14
CA MET A 287 -15.00 7.30 -2.70
C MET A 287 -15.86 6.10 -2.30
N TYR A 288 -16.86 5.75 -3.10
CA TYR A 288 -17.67 4.54 -2.89
C TYR A 288 -16.83 3.27 -3.07
N PHE A 289 -15.89 3.26 -4.01
CA PHE A 289 -14.96 2.17 -4.20
C PHE A 289 -14.08 1.92 -2.96
N LEU A 290 -13.62 2.96 -2.25
CA LEU A 290 -12.86 2.79 -1.00
C LEU A 290 -13.61 1.97 0.04
N ILE A 291 -14.92 2.21 0.20
CA ILE A 291 -15.77 1.46 1.14
C ILE A 291 -15.77 -0.04 0.80
N ARG A 292 -15.81 -0.37 -0.50
CA ARG A 292 -15.71 -1.77 -0.96
C ARG A 292 -14.32 -2.34 -0.74
N ALA A 293 -13.26 -1.58 -1.02
CA ALA A 293 -11.88 -1.99 -0.82
C ALA A 293 -11.56 -2.33 0.65
N THR A 294 -12.13 -1.59 1.60
CA THR A 294 -11.99 -1.88 3.04
C THR A 294 -12.54 -3.26 3.40
N LYS A 295 -13.66 -3.70 2.79
CA LYS A 295 -14.24 -5.02 3.03
C LYS A 295 -13.30 -6.15 2.59
N PHE A 296 -12.67 -6.03 1.42
CA PHE A 296 -11.71 -7.03 0.94
C PHE A 296 -10.50 -7.14 1.86
N SER A 297 -10.06 -6.03 2.44
CA SER A 297 -8.93 -6.01 3.35
C SER A 297 -9.22 -6.68 4.69
N ILE A 298 -10.44 -6.53 5.22
CA ILE A 298 -10.89 -7.28 6.41
C ILE A 298 -10.89 -8.78 6.10
N GLN A 299 -11.41 -9.19 4.94
CA GLN A 299 -11.39 -10.60 4.53
C GLN A 299 -9.96 -11.12 4.35
N HIS A 300 -9.05 -10.31 3.79
CA HIS A 300 -7.64 -10.67 3.66
C HIS A 300 -6.95 -10.79 5.03
N ARG A 301 -7.27 -9.93 6.01
CA ARG A 301 -6.78 -10.06 7.39
C ARG A 301 -7.24 -11.38 8.01
N ASN A 302 -8.53 -11.71 7.86
CA ASN A 302 -9.08 -12.97 8.37
C ASN A 302 -8.43 -14.20 7.73
N LEU A 303 -8.14 -14.14 6.42
CA LEU A 303 -7.41 -15.20 5.72
C LEU A 303 -5.99 -15.37 6.25
N VAL A 304 -5.30 -14.26 6.54
CA VAL A 304 -3.96 -14.29 7.13
C VAL A 304 -3.98 -14.85 8.55
N ILE A 305 -4.96 -14.47 9.37
CA ILE A 305 -5.17 -15.07 10.71
C ILE A 305 -5.36 -16.58 10.61
N LEU A 306 -6.15 -17.04 9.62
CA LEU A 306 -6.35 -18.46 9.35
C LEU A 306 -5.03 -19.14 8.94
N TYR A 307 -4.20 -18.52 8.11
CA TYR A 307 -2.88 -19.05 7.77
C TYR A 307 -1.97 -19.17 8.99
N MET A 308 -1.96 -18.16 9.87
CA MET A 308 -1.17 -18.18 11.09
C MET A 308 -1.65 -19.25 12.09
N SER A 309 -2.96 -19.52 12.17
CA SER A 309 -3.52 -20.50 13.10
C SER A 309 -3.42 -21.96 12.61
N THR A 310 -3.31 -22.17 11.30
CA THR A 310 -3.27 -23.50 10.69
C THR A 310 -1.86 -24.07 10.55
N THR A 311 -0.80 -23.26 10.65
CA THR A 311 0.59 -23.74 10.66
C THR A 311 0.90 -24.48 11.97
N ALA A 312 1.24 -25.77 11.89
CA ALA A 312 1.55 -26.62 13.04
C ALA A 312 2.72 -26.05 13.88
N PRO A 313 2.76 -26.25 15.22
CA PRO A 313 3.78 -25.68 16.11
C PRO A 313 5.24 -26.01 15.72
N GLN A 314 5.47 -27.19 15.15
CA GLN A 314 6.80 -27.66 14.71
C GLN A 314 7.21 -27.13 13.33
N GLN A 315 6.29 -26.48 12.62
CA GLN A 315 6.45 -25.94 11.27
C GLN A 315 5.97 -24.49 11.21
N LYS A 316 6.00 -23.77 12.34
CA LYS A 316 5.71 -22.33 12.37
C LYS A 316 6.64 -21.68 11.36
N VAL A 317 6.06 -21.18 10.28
CA VAL A 317 6.68 -20.12 9.51
C VAL A 317 6.99 -19.06 10.56
N HIS A 318 8.27 -18.79 10.83
CA HIS A 318 8.65 -17.75 11.77
C HIS A 318 8.09 -16.44 11.24
N PHE A 319 6.92 -16.07 11.73
CA PHE A 319 6.35 -14.77 11.49
C PHE A 319 7.20 -13.78 12.26
N SER A 320 7.56 -12.68 11.62
CA SER A 320 8.22 -11.62 12.35
C SER A 320 7.26 -11.07 13.40
N THR A 321 7.79 -10.65 14.55
CA THR A 321 7.02 -9.95 15.59
C THR A 321 6.24 -8.77 15.03
N PHE A 322 6.80 -8.11 14.00
CA PHE A 322 6.11 -7.12 13.19
C PHE A 322 4.83 -7.64 12.53
N MET A 323 4.88 -8.77 11.80
CA MET A 323 3.70 -9.31 11.14
C MET A 323 2.64 -9.78 12.12
N GLU A 324 3.06 -10.38 13.24
CA GLU A 324 2.13 -10.74 14.31
C GLU A 324 1.42 -9.50 14.85
N SER A 325 2.17 -8.43 15.11
CA SER A 325 1.60 -7.16 15.59
C SER A 325 0.59 -6.59 14.59
N VAL A 326 0.99 -6.52 13.32
CA VAL A 326 0.17 -5.97 12.24
C VAL A 326 -1.10 -6.80 12.01
N VAL A 327 -1.01 -8.13 12.01
CA VAL A 327 -2.16 -9.01 11.76
C VAL A 327 -3.14 -8.97 12.93
N LEU A 328 -2.64 -9.05 14.16
CA LEU A 328 -3.47 -9.06 15.36
C LEU A 328 -3.96 -7.67 15.75
N GLY A 329 -3.35 -6.60 15.21
CA GLY A 329 -3.70 -5.22 15.56
C GLY A 329 -3.29 -4.85 16.99
N ILE A 330 -2.31 -5.55 17.55
CA ILE A 330 -1.77 -5.33 18.89
C ILE A 330 -0.25 -5.18 18.77
N ILE A 331 0.40 -4.49 19.69
CA ILE A 331 1.86 -4.50 19.74
C ILE A 331 2.26 -5.83 20.38
N ALA A 332 2.78 -6.77 19.58
CA ALA A 332 3.35 -8.00 20.09
C ALA A 332 4.72 -7.67 20.69
N ASP A 333 4.78 -7.49 22.00
CA ASP A 333 6.04 -7.28 22.71
C ASP A 333 6.25 -8.39 23.75
N GLU A 334 7.40 -9.05 23.71
CA GLU A 334 7.91 -9.86 24.83
C GLU A 334 8.58 -8.97 25.91
N THR A 335 8.70 -7.65 25.67
CA THR A 335 9.44 -6.70 26.50
C THR A 335 8.67 -5.43 26.91
N LEU A 336 7.34 -5.40 26.78
CA LEU A 336 6.55 -4.33 27.38
C LEU A 336 6.75 -4.37 28.90
N PRO A 337 7.32 -3.34 29.55
CA PRO A 337 7.38 -3.29 30.99
C PRO A 337 5.95 -3.33 31.53
N ASP A 338 5.72 -4.05 32.64
CA ASP A 338 4.44 -4.24 33.37
C ASP A 338 3.72 -2.93 33.81
N LYS A 339 4.03 -1.77 33.22
CA LYS A 339 3.49 -0.46 33.58
C LYS A 339 2.47 0.09 32.57
N PHE A 340 2.09 -0.67 31.54
CA PHE A 340 1.12 -0.22 30.53
C PHE A 340 -0.05 -1.19 30.28
N LEU A 341 -0.24 -2.17 31.17
CA LEU A 341 -1.51 -2.86 31.40
C LEU A 341 -2.04 -2.42 32.78
#